data_AF-A0A9J5Z413-F1
#
_entry.id   AF-A0A9J5Z413-F1
#
_cell.length_a   1.000
_cell.length_b   1.000
_cell.length_c   1.000
_cell.angle_alpha   90.00
_cell.angle_beta   90.00
_cell.angle_gamma   90.00
#
_symmetry.space_group_name_H-M   'P 1'
#
loop_
_entity.id
_entity.type
_entity.pdbx_description
1 polymer ?
#
loop_
_entity_poly.entity_id
_entity_poly.type
_entity_poly.pdbx_seq_one_letter_code
_entity_poly.pdbx_strand_id
1 'polypeptide(L)'
;MSDVCQSFQYKHWWVFRSKQTLWGEFLKAKYCQRSNPVSKKWDTGESQAWRHMMRNKHKVETHIHWKINSGSCSFWWDNWLGIGPLAQYSIKSNRFNTETVSDFMEGGQWNMEKILQQAPQAYVHNILPVQLQLLLGIDDQPVWSLNASGEFTCTSAWNVIREQRSKTKFNTYN
;
A
#
# COMPACT_ATOMS: atom_id res chain seq x y z
N MET A 1 6.88 26.25 2.96
CA MET A 1 5.92 25.79 3.99
C MET A 1 4.99 24.67 3.51
N SER A 2 4.29 24.80 2.37
CA SER A 2 3.35 23.75 1.89
C SER A 2 3.98 22.35 1.75
N ASP A 3 5.20 22.27 1.20
CA ASP A 3 5.89 20.99 0.96
C ASP A 3 6.28 20.27 2.27
N VAL A 4 6.63 21.03 3.31
CA VAL A 4 6.94 20.50 4.65
C VAL A 4 5.66 19.94 5.28
N CYS A 5 4.54 20.67 5.21
CA CYS A 5 3.24 20.16 5.67
C CYS A 5 2.84 18.87 4.94
N GLN A 6 3.12 18.77 3.64
CA GLN A 6 2.85 17.55 2.88
C GLN A 6 3.75 16.37 3.30
N SER A 7 5.01 16.61 3.67
CA SER A 7 5.87 15.56 4.22
C SER A 7 5.34 14.99 5.55
N PHE A 8 4.72 15.82 6.39
CA PHE A 8 4.03 15.35 7.61
C PHE A 8 2.77 14.54 7.31
N GLN A 9 2.03 14.88 6.25
CA GLN A 9 0.91 14.06 5.79
C GLN A 9 1.38 12.67 5.34
N TYR A 10 2.52 12.61 4.65
CA TYR A 10 3.13 11.34 4.25
C TYR A 10 3.52 10.52 5.48
N LYS A 11 4.11 11.17 6.50
CA LYS A 11 4.43 10.54 7.78
C LYS A 11 3.19 9.96 8.46
N HIS A 12 2.08 10.70 8.52
CA HIS A 12 0.85 10.22 9.14
C HIS A 12 0.30 8.98 8.43
N TRP A 13 0.25 9.00 7.09
CA TRP A 13 -0.19 7.84 6.32
C TRP A 13 0.76 6.64 6.51
N TRP A 14 2.07 6.87 6.46
CA TRP A 14 3.07 5.84 6.73
C TRP A 14 2.86 5.20 8.10
N VAL A 15 2.74 6.00 9.17
CA VAL A 15 2.53 5.48 10.54
C VAL A 15 1.21 4.71 10.64
N PHE A 16 0.14 5.23 10.04
CA PHE A 16 -1.16 4.57 10.01
C PHE A 16 -1.10 3.19 9.29
N ARG A 17 -0.29 3.06 8.24
CA ARG A 17 -0.10 1.81 7.51
C ARG A 17 0.84 0.84 8.19
N SER A 18 1.94 1.34 8.76
CA SER A 18 3.10 0.54 9.16
C SER A 18 3.17 0.19 10.63
N LYS A 19 2.52 0.99 11.50
CA LYS A 19 2.62 0.81 12.93
C LYS A 19 1.29 0.37 13.52
N GLN A 20 1.36 -0.59 14.44
CA GLN A 20 0.24 -0.91 15.32
C GLN A 20 0.19 0.16 16.41
N THR A 21 -0.77 1.07 16.29
CA THR A 21 -0.97 2.17 17.24
C THR A 21 -2.45 2.22 17.58
N LEU A 22 -2.78 2.57 18.82
CA LEU A 22 -4.18 2.70 19.26
C LEU A 22 -4.97 3.66 18.36
N TRP A 23 -4.35 4.78 17.94
CA TRP A 23 -4.95 5.71 17.00
C TRP A 23 -5.20 5.08 15.62
N GLY A 24 -4.24 4.30 15.10
CA GLY A 24 -4.38 3.61 13.83
C GLY A 24 -5.48 2.54 13.86
N GLU A 25 -5.56 1.78 14.94
CA GLU A 25 -6.63 0.79 15.17
C GLU A 25 -7.99 1.44 15.26
N PHE A 26 -8.12 2.52 16.03
CA PHE A 26 -9.35 3.30 16.11
C PHE A 26 -9.79 3.81 14.73
N LEU A 27 -8.87 4.36 13.93
CA LEU A 27 -9.19 4.83 12.59
C LEU A 27 -9.58 3.70 11.64
N LYS A 28 -8.90 2.54 11.70
CA LYS A 28 -9.27 1.35 10.92
C LYS A 28 -10.68 0.88 11.30
N ALA A 29 -10.97 0.78 12.60
CA ALA A 29 -12.28 0.40 13.11
C ALA A 29 -13.37 1.42 12.78
N LYS A 30 -13.03 2.70 12.68
CA LYS A 30 -14.00 3.76 12.36
C LYS A 30 -14.30 3.88 10.87
N TYR A 31 -13.27 3.84 10.02
CA TYR A 31 -13.37 4.22 8.60
C TYR A 31 -13.15 3.06 7.62
N CYS A 32 -12.51 1.97 8.05
CA CYS A 32 -12.05 0.88 7.17
C CYS A 32 -12.70 -0.48 7.47
N GLN A 33 -13.82 -0.53 8.20
CA GLN A 33 -14.49 -1.79 8.58
C GLN A 33 -14.80 -2.73 7.41
N ARG A 34 -15.13 -2.16 6.24
CA ARG A 34 -15.58 -2.90 5.06
C ARG A 34 -14.68 -2.70 3.84
N SER A 35 -13.53 -2.07 4.02
CA SER A 35 -12.64 -1.71 2.91
C SER A 35 -11.20 -1.57 3.39
N ASN A 36 -10.27 -2.12 2.62
CA ASN A 36 -8.85 -1.86 2.83
C ASN A 36 -8.56 -0.34 2.80
N PRO A 37 -7.68 0.19 3.68
CA PRO A 37 -7.40 1.63 3.69
C PRO A 37 -6.88 2.19 2.36
N VAL A 38 -6.15 1.40 1.58
CA VAL A 38 -5.66 1.76 0.24
C VAL A 38 -6.82 1.98 -0.74
N SER A 39 -7.92 1.26 -0.59
CA SER A 39 -9.11 1.39 -1.47
C SER A 39 -10.17 2.37 -0.97
N LYS A 40 -10.17 2.67 0.34
CA LYS A 40 -11.16 3.54 0.99
C LYS A 40 -11.26 4.91 0.30
N LYS A 41 -12.45 5.27 -0.15
CA LYS A 41 -12.78 6.62 -0.62
C LYS A 41 -13.37 7.43 0.54
N TRP A 42 -13.16 8.74 0.49
CA TRP A 42 -13.80 9.66 1.43
C TRP A 42 -15.32 9.64 1.24
N ASP A 43 -16.05 9.68 2.34
CA ASP A 43 -17.51 9.78 2.36
C ASP A 43 -18.00 11.06 3.04
N THR A 44 -19.15 11.56 2.61
CA THR A 44 -19.75 12.79 3.12
C THR A 44 -20.12 12.59 4.60
N GLY A 45 -19.59 13.46 5.47
CA GLY A 45 -19.76 13.35 6.92
C GLY A 45 -18.57 12.73 7.66
N GLU A 46 -17.58 12.17 6.95
CA GLU A 46 -16.32 11.79 7.58
C GLU A 46 -15.50 13.01 8.00
N SER A 47 -14.65 12.84 9.03
CA SER A 47 -13.91 13.97 9.61
C SER A 47 -12.96 14.64 8.61
N GLN A 48 -12.80 15.96 8.75
CA GLN A 48 -11.86 16.70 7.90
C GLN A 48 -10.41 16.27 8.12
N ALA A 49 -10.06 15.83 9.34
CA ALA A 49 -8.75 15.26 9.64
C ALA A 49 -8.49 13.98 8.84
N TRP A 50 -9.46 13.06 8.78
CA TRP A 50 -9.39 11.84 7.97
C TRP A 50 -9.28 12.15 6.48
N ARG A 51 -10.12 13.09 5.99
CA ARG A 51 -10.05 13.58 4.60
C ARG A 51 -8.66 14.13 4.25
N HIS A 52 -8.09 14.92 5.16
CA HIS A 52 -6.77 15.52 4.98
C HIS A 52 -5.68 14.44 4.91
N MET A 53 -5.74 13.44 5.79
CA MET A 53 -4.80 12.33 5.80
C MET A 53 -4.85 11.48 4.52
N MET A 54 -6.05 11.18 4.02
CA MET A 54 -6.23 10.41 2.79
C MET A 54 -5.81 11.16 1.52
N ARG A 55 -5.70 12.49 1.56
CA ARG A 55 -5.51 13.34 0.36
C ARG A 55 -4.34 12.89 -0.51
N ASN A 56 -3.25 12.49 0.11
CA ASN A 56 -2.02 12.09 -0.58
C ASN A 56 -1.76 10.57 -0.57
N LYS A 57 -2.68 9.76 -0.05
CA LYS A 57 -2.44 8.33 0.21
C LYS A 57 -1.90 7.59 -1.01
N HIS A 58 -2.46 7.82 -2.20
CA HIS A 58 -2.04 7.14 -3.42
C HIS A 58 -0.57 7.42 -3.75
N LYS A 59 -0.08 8.65 -3.51
CA LYS A 59 1.33 9.01 -3.70
C LYS A 59 2.23 8.39 -2.64
N VAL A 60 1.73 8.27 -1.40
CA VAL A 60 2.50 7.63 -0.34
C VAL A 60 2.63 6.13 -0.62
N GLU A 61 1.54 5.47 -1.02
CA GLU A 61 1.51 4.04 -1.33
C GLU A 61 2.46 3.65 -2.48
N THR A 62 2.72 4.54 -3.46
CA THR A 62 3.74 4.27 -4.50
C THR A 62 5.16 4.16 -3.93
N HIS A 63 5.37 4.60 -2.70
CA HIS A 63 6.65 4.57 -2.00
C HIS A 63 6.67 3.55 -0.84
N ILE A 64 5.60 2.78 -0.67
CA ILE A 64 5.52 1.68 0.31
C ILE A 64 5.65 0.37 -0.47
N HIS A 65 6.62 -0.44 -0.07
CA HIS A 65 6.74 -1.84 -0.49
C HIS A 65 6.49 -2.74 0.71
N TRP A 66 6.01 -3.96 0.49
CA TRP A 66 5.80 -4.93 1.55
C TRP A 66 6.78 -6.09 1.41
N LYS A 67 7.66 -6.23 2.40
CA LYS A 67 8.48 -7.42 2.56
C LYS A 67 7.64 -8.50 3.22
N ILE A 68 7.41 -9.57 2.48
CA ILE A 68 6.64 -10.73 2.95
C ILE A 68 7.50 -11.54 3.93
N ASN A 69 6.94 -11.80 5.10
CA ASN A 69 7.40 -12.74 6.11
C ASN A 69 6.32 -13.81 6.33
N SER A 70 5.30 -13.56 7.15
CA SER A 70 4.20 -14.50 7.40
C SER A 70 3.15 -14.53 6.29
N GLY A 71 3.13 -13.55 5.38
CA GLY A 71 2.15 -13.46 4.30
C GLY A 71 0.84 -12.81 4.71
N SER A 72 0.79 -12.19 5.90
CA SER A 72 -0.33 -11.43 6.47
C SER A 72 -0.79 -10.19 5.68
N CYS A 73 0.04 -9.65 4.78
CA CYS A 73 -0.26 -8.48 3.98
C CYS A 73 -1.31 -8.81 2.92
N SER A 74 -2.08 -7.80 2.51
CA SER A 74 -3.15 -7.98 1.56
C SER A 74 -2.60 -8.36 0.19
N PHE A 75 -3.05 -9.49 -0.36
CA PHE A 75 -2.67 -9.93 -1.70
C PHE A 75 -2.99 -8.85 -2.77
N TRP A 76 -4.13 -8.17 -2.59
CA TRP A 76 -4.67 -7.22 -3.56
C TRP A 76 -4.17 -5.79 -3.39
N TRP A 77 -4.03 -5.33 -2.15
CA TRP A 77 -3.86 -3.91 -1.83
C TRP A 77 -2.45 -3.52 -1.44
N ASP A 78 -1.65 -4.48 -0.99
CA ASP A 78 -0.29 -4.21 -0.54
C ASP A 78 0.71 -4.46 -1.67
N ASN A 79 1.67 -3.56 -1.81
CA ASN A 79 2.66 -3.63 -2.88
C ASN A 79 3.80 -4.59 -2.52
N TRP A 80 3.52 -5.89 -2.57
CA TRP A 80 4.49 -6.95 -2.29
C TRP A 80 5.26 -7.41 -3.54
N LEU A 81 4.70 -7.20 -4.75
CA LEU A 81 5.37 -7.50 -6.02
C LEU A 81 6.28 -6.37 -6.54
N GLY A 82 6.19 -5.18 -5.94
CA GLY A 82 6.93 -4.00 -6.37
C GLY A 82 6.42 -3.29 -7.62
N ILE A 83 5.30 -3.76 -8.18
CA ILE A 83 4.61 -3.13 -9.32
C ILE A 83 3.39 -2.30 -8.89
N GLY A 84 3.15 -2.20 -7.59
CA GLY A 84 1.95 -1.59 -7.00
C GLY A 84 0.86 -2.62 -6.66
N PRO A 85 -0.29 -2.16 -6.17
CA PRO A 85 -1.38 -3.04 -5.75
C PRO A 85 -1.99 -3.82 -6.91
N LEU A 86 -2.08 -5.15 -6.81
CA LEU A 86 -2.68 -5.99 -7.86
C LEU A 86 -4.13 -5.62 -8.18
N ALA A 87 -4.87 -5.06 -7.21
CA ALA A 87 -6.23 -4.57 -7.38
C ALA A 87 -6.37 -3.56 -8.53
N GLN A 88 -5.31 -2.78 -8.84
CA GLN A 88 -5.36 -1.78 -9.92
C GLN A 88 -5.37 -2.41 -11.32
N TYR A 89 -4.94 -3.66 -11.44
CA TYR A 89 -4.84 -4.39 -12.71
C TYR A 89 -5.99 -5.34 -12.96
N SER A 90 -6.86 -5.53 -11.96
CA SER A 90 -8.04 -6.38 -12.12
C SER A 90 -9.17 -5.61 -12.81
N ILE A 91 -9.67 -6.19 -13.89
CA ILE A 91 -10.80 -5.67 -14.68
C ILE A 91 -12.14 -5.98 -13.98
N LYS A 92 -12.15 -7.00 -13.10
CA LYS A 92 -13.36 -7.39 -12.37
C LYS A 92 -13.61 -6.35 -11.28
N SER A 93 -14.80 -5.74 -11.30
CA SER A 93 -15.37 -4.94 -10.21
C SER A 93 -15.77 -5.84 -9.02
N ASN A 94 -14.89 -6.75 -8.63
CA ASN A 94 -15.09 -7.55 -7.44
C ASN A 94 -14.72 -6.70 -6.25
N ARG A 95 -15.53 -6.78 -5.19
CA ARG A 95 -15.06 -6.40 -3.86
C ARG A 95 -13.86 -7.30 -3.58
N PHE A 96 -12.66 -6.78 -3.76
CA PHE A 96 -11.44 -7.51 -3.42
C PHE A 96 -11.58 -7.94 -1.97
N ASN A 97 -11.52 -9.25 -1.78
CA ASN A 97 -11.64 -9.88 -0.49
C ASN A 97 -10.48 -9.44 0.42
N THR A 98 -10.62 -9.70 1.71
CA THR A 98 -9.58 -9.43 2.70
C THR A 98 -8.50 -10.51 2.71
N GLU A 99 -8.34 -11.24 1.58
CA GLU A 99 -7.36 -12.31 1.47
C GLU A 99 -5.95 -11.74 1.49
N THR A 100 -5.11 -12.50 2.17
CA THR A 100 -3.70 -12.26 2.43
C THR A 100 -2.86 -13.04 1.43
N VAL A 101 -1.57 -12.73 1.34
CA VAL A 101 -0.64 -13.51 0.50
C VAL A 101 -0.59 -14.98 0.95
N SER A 102 -0.64 -15.24 2.26
CA SER A 102 -0.68 -16.60 2.79
C SER A 102 -1.92 -17.39 2.36
N ASP A 103 -3.07 -16.74 2.15
CA ASP A 103 -4.29 -17.42 1.70
C ASP A 103 -4.19 -17.93 0.25
N PHE A 104 -3.20 -17.46 -0.51
CA PHE A 104 -2.90 -17.92 -1.87
C PHE A 104 -1.83 -19.01 -1.91
N MET A 105 -1.38 -19.52 -0.76
CA MET A 105 -0.33 -20.52 -0.69
C MET A 105 -0.77 -21.78 0.06
N GLU A 106 -0.33 -22.93 -0.44
CA GLU A 106 -0.58 -24.26 0.13
C GLU A 106 0.73 -25.06 0.12
N GLY A 107 1.08 -25.65 1.26
CA GLY A 107 2.32 -26.45 1.37
C GLY A 107 3.61 -25.68 1.05
N GLY A 108 3.61 -24.35 1.27
CA GLY A 108 4.76 -23.49 0.96
C GLY A 108 4.95 -23.19 -0.53
N GLN A 109 3.94 -23.48 -1.35
CA GLN A 109 3.90 -23.15 -2.78
C GLN A 109 2.64 -22.33 -3.09
N TRP A 110 2.63 -21.63 -4.21
CA TRP A 110 1.42 -20.95 -4.69
C TRP A 110 0.32 -21.96 -5.00
N ASN A 111 -0.91 -21.70 -4.53
CA ASN A 111 -2.09 -22.38 -5.05
C ASN A 111 -2.35 -21.88 -6.48
N MET A 112 -1.86 -22.64 -7.44
CA MET A 112 -1.90 -22.33 -8.87
C MET A 112 -3.33 -22.10 -9.37
N GLU A 113 -4.27 -22.96 -8.96
CA GLU A 113 -5.67 -22.86 -9.36
C GLU A 113 -6.27 -21.53 -8.90
N LYS A 114 -6.06 -21.19 -7.62
CA LYS A 114 -6.55 -19.96 -7.03
C LYS A 114 -5.93 -18.71 -7.68
N ILE A 115 -4.62 -18.73 -7.94
CA ILE A 115 -3.93 -17.64 -8.64
C ILE A 115 -4.50 -17.45 -10.05
N LEU A 116 -4.61 -18.52 -10.84
CA LEU A 116 -5.12 -18.45 -12.22
C LEU A 116 -6.58 -18.02 -12.29
N GLN A 117 -7.40 -18.40 -11.30
CA GLN A 117 -8.81 -18.05 -11.27
C GLN A 117 -9.06 -16.59 -10.86
N GLN A 118 -8.27 -16.09 -9.89
CA GLN A 118 -8.54 -14.82 -9.24
C GLN A 118 -7.63 -13.69 -9.69
N ALA A 119 -6.31 -13.92 -9.76
CA ALA A 119 -5.34 -12.87 -10.05
C ALA A 119 -5.50 -12.30 -11.48
N PRO A 120 -5.04 -11.06 -11.73
CA PRO A 120 -5.07 -10.50 -13.07
C PRO A 120 -4.20 -11.35 -14.01
N GLN A 121 -4.81 -11.94 -15.05
CA GLN A 121 -4.13 -12.90 -15.95
C GLN A 121 -2.82 -12.36 -16.54
N ALA A 122 -2.80 -11.06 -16.87
CA ALA A 122 -1.61 -10.38 -17.39
C ALA A 122 -0.43 -10.36 -16.41
N TYR A 123 -0.65 -10.55 -15.10
CA TYR A 123 0.37 -10.43 -14.05
C TYR A 123 0.68 -11.76 -13.35
N VAL A 124 0.02 -12.86 -13.73
CA VAL A 124 0.33 -14.20 -13.21
C VAL A 124 1.81 -14.56 -13.42
N HIS A 125 2.39 -14.16 -14.56
CA HIS A 125 3.80 -14.38 -14.88
C HIS A 125 4.76 -13.63 -13.93
N ASN A 126 4.31 -12.57 -13.25
CA ASN A 126 5.10 -11.89 -12.21
C ASN A 126 4.95 -12.54 -10.85
N ILE A 127 3.82 -13.20 -10.57
CA ILE A 127 3.51 -13.82 -9.27
C ILE A 127 4.22 -15.17 -9.13
N LEU A 128 4.03 -16.07 -10.09
CA LEU A 128 4.48 -17.46 -9.98
C LEU A 128 5.99 -17.65 -9.74
N PRO A 129 6.89 -16.84 -10.33
CA PRO A 129 8.33 -16.96 -10.07
C PRO A 129 8.75 -16.52 -8.65
N VAL A 130 7.89 -15.82 -7.91
CA VAL A 130 8.23 -15.32 -6.58
C VAL A 130 8.26 -16.49 -5.60
N GLN A 131 9.46 -16.80 -5.11
CA GLN A 131 9.67 -17.81 -4.09
C GLN A 131 9.48 -17.19 -2.70
N LEU A 132 8.45 -17.63 -1.98
CA LEU A 132 8.17 -17.18 -0.62
C LEU A 132 8.41 -18.31 0.36
N GLN A 133 9.25 -18.06 1.36
CA GLN A 133 9.39 -18.92 2.53
C GLN A 133 8.71 -18.22 3.70
N LEU A 134 7.48 -18.64 4.01
CA LEU A 134 6.72 -17.95 5.05
C LEU A 134 7.31 -18.18 6.44
N LEU A 135 7.56 -17.08 7.15
CA LEU A 135 8.06 -17.10 8.52
C LEU A 135 6.88 -16.87 9.48
N LEU A 136 6.37 -17.96 10.04
CA LEU A 136 5.27 -17.91 11.00
C LEU A 136 5.65 -17.08 12.23
N GLY A 137 4.72 -16.23 12.69
CA GLY A 137 4.92 -15.37 13.85
C GLY A 137 5.72 -14.09 13.60
N ILE A 138 6.16 -13.83 12.36
CA ILE A 138 6.80 -12.57 11.97
C ILE A 138 5.86 -11.82 11.03
N ASP A 139 5.36 -10.67 11.47
CA ASP A 139 4.52 -9.80 10.65
C ASP A 139 5.25 -9.33 9.39
N ASP A 140 4.50 -9.18 8.30
CA ASP A 140 5.00 -8.57 7.08
C ASP A 140 5.42 -7.13 7.34
N GLN A 141 6.52 -6.70 6.72
CA GLN A 141 7.15 -5.43 7.04
C GLN A 141 6.99 -4.43 5.88
N PRO A 142 6.43 -3.25 6.13
CA PRO A 142 6.44 -2.17 5.16
C PRO A 142 7.85 -1.57 5.07
N VAL A 143 8.28 -1.30 3.84
CA VAL A 143 9.57 -0.75 3.49
C VAL A 143 9.34 0.55 2.73
N TRP A 144 9.92 1.64 3.23
CA TRP A 144 9.91 2.93 2.57
C TRP A 144 10.95 2.98 1.46
N SER A 145 10.52 2.99 0.20
CA SER A 145 11.42 2.80 -0.94
C SER A 145 12.25 4.03 -1.35
N LEU A 146 12.10 5.16 -0.64
CA LEU A 146 12.84 6.40 -0.95
C LEU A 146 14.21 6.50 -0.26
N ASN A 147 14.62 5.47 0.49
CA ASN A 147 15.97 5.39 1.05
C ASN A 147 16.37 3.93 1.29
N ALA A 148 17.67 3.73 1.53
CA ALA A 148 18.25 2.41 1.76
C ALA A 148 17.91 1.80 3.13
N SER A 149 17.52 2.61 4.13
CA SER A 149 17.16 2.07 5.46
C SER A 149 15.77 1.43 5.47
N GLY A 150 14.92 1.72 4.47
CA GLY A 150 13.54 1.27 4.44
C GLY A 150 12.65 1.98 5.46
N GLU A 151 13.18 2.97 6.19
CA GLU A 151 12.44 3.72 7.20
C GLU A 151 11.93 5.05 6.64
N PHE A 152 10.76 5.48 7.11
CA PHE A 152 10.25 6.78 6.72
C PHE A 152 11.11 7.92 7.31
N THR A 153 11.50 8.87 6.46
CA THR A 153 12.09 10.14 6.89
C THR A 153 11.38 11.32 6.24
N CYS A 154 11.16 12.40 6.99
CA CYS A 154 10.59 13.62 6.41
C CYS A 154 11.46 14.17 5.27
N THR A 155 12.79 14.02 5.37
CA THR A 155 13.74 14.43 4.33
C THR A 155 13.50 13.71 3.01
N SER A 156 13.40 12.38 3.01
CA SER A 156 13.17 11.60 1.77
C SER A 156 11.80 11.92 1.15
N ALA A 157 10.75 12.05 1.96
CA ALA A 157 9.44 12.49 1.49
C ALA A 157 9.48 13.91 0.90
N TRP A 158 10.15 14.85 1.57
CA TRP A 158 10.26 16.24 1.13
C TRP A 158 11.06 16.40 -0.17
N ASN A 159 12.10 15.59 -0.39
CA ASN A 159 12.83 15.53 -1.66
C ASN A 159 11.89 15.16 -2.81
N VAL A 160 11.14 14.06 -2.68
CA VAL A 160 10.21 13.60 -3.72
C VAL A 160 9.11 14.63 -4.00
N ILE A 161 8.53 15.24 -2.96
CA ILE A 161 7.46 16.24 -3.11
C ILE A 161 7.93 17.44 -3.94
N ARG A 162 9.17 17.92 -3.70
CA ARG A 162 9.69 19.06 -4.46
C ARG A 162 10.04 18.69 -5.90
N GLU A 163 10.60 17.51 -6.13
CA GLU A 163 10.96 17.05 -7.47
C GLU A 163 9.73 16.90 -8.35
N GLN A 164 8.65 16.30 -7.83
CA GLN A 164 7.38 16.23 -8.54
C GLN A 164 6.87 17.62 -8.94
N ARG A 165 6.95 18.58 -8.03
CA ARG A 165 6.52 19.96 -8.30
C ARG A 165 7.36 20.64 -9.38
N SER A 166 8.67 20.39 -9.41
CA SER A 166 9.54 20.91 -10.47
C SER A 166 9.14 20.36 -11.83
N LYS A 167 8.93 19.05 -11.94
CA LYS A 167 8.48 18.37 -13.18
C LYS A 167 7.13 18.89 -13.67
N THR A 168 6.17 19.11 -12.76
CA THR A 168 4.86 19.68 -13.14
C THR A 168 4.99 21.10 -13.72
N LYS A 169 5.89 21.94 -13.18
CA LYS A 169 6.11 23.30 -13.71
C LYS A 169 6.71 23.30 -15.11
N PHE A 170 7.62 22.37 -15.42
CA PHE A 170 8.19 22.28 -16.76
C PHE A 170 7.16 21.82 -17.81
N ASN A 171 6.22 20.95 -17.42
CA ASN A 171 5.19 20.44 -18.34
C ASN A 171 4.04 21.41 -18.62
N THR A 172 3.96 22.56 -17.93
CA THR A 172 2.91 23.59 -18.14
C THR A 172 3.26 24.65 -19.19
N TYR A 173 4.38 24.50 -19.90
CA TYR A 173 4.85 25.44 -20.93
C TYR A 173 4.86 24.88 -22.37
N ASN A 174 4.12 23.80 -22.63
CA ASN A 174 3.91 23.26 -23.98
C ASN A 174 2.42 23.23 -24.32
#